data_AF-A0A2W0C791-F1
#
_entry.id   AF-A0A2W0C791-F1
#
_cell.length_a   1.000
_cell.length_b   1.000
_cell.length_c   1.000
_cell.angle_alpha   90.00
_cell.angle_beta   90.00
_cell.angle_gamma   90.00
#
_symmetry.space_group_name_H-M   'P 1'
#
loop_
_entity.id
_entity.type
_entity.pdbx_description
1 polymer ?
#
loop_
_entity_poly.entity_id
_entity_poly.type
_entity_poly.pdbx_seq_one_letter_code
_entity_poly.pdbx_strand_id
1 'polypeptide(L)'
;MRRAELGVCSLDTHPNGIAPKPLPFGSVTWQSSFDSSKVWAQKKNAVPAGSEDSCPNDGAIACLLLQSIGSDNGPTGGSFLTQTTFIQRLNTKGGTAPADGCFTSADVGKQALVPYSADYYFFRKQE
;
A
#
# COMPACT_ATOMS: atom_id res chain seq x y z
N MET A 1 15.30 -6.47 -2.95
CA MET A 1 14.49 -5.69 -3.91
C MET A 1 13.28 -6.55 -4.27
N ARG A 2 12.05 -6.12 -3.94
CA ARG A 2 10.84 -6.86 -4.32
C ARG A 2 9.93 -5.92 -5.10
N ARG A 3 9.85 -6.15 -6.41
CA ARG A 3 8.91 -5.50 -7.33
C ARG A 3 7.53 -6.09 -7.06
N ALA A 4 6.59 -5.28 -6.62
CA ALA A 4 5.18 -5.70 -6.60
C ALA A 4 4.58 -5.41 -7.98
N GLU A 5 4.08 -6.44 -8.66
CA GLU A 5 3.58 -6.33 -10.04
C GLU A 5 2.06 -6.15 -10.12
N LEU A 6 1.34 -6.22 -8.99
CA LEU A 6 -0.10 -6.06 -8.95
C LEU A 6 -0.50 -5.39 -7.63
N GLY A 7 -0.90 -4.13 -7.71
CA GLY A 7 -1.65 -3.52 -6.63
C GLY A 7 -3.12 -3.90 -6.73
N VAL A 8 -3.44 -5.10 -6.26
CA VAL A 8 -4.83 -5.38 -5.87
C VAL A 8 -5.05 -4.60 -4.57
N CYS A 9 -5.91 -3.57 -4.61
CA CYS A 9 -6.52 -3.03 -3.40
C CYS A 9 -7.47 -4.10 -2.83
N SER A 10 -6.92 -5.18 -2.29
CA SER A 10 -7.68 -6.09 -1.45
C SER A 10 -7.86 -5.36 -0.13
N LEU A 11 -9.02 -4.73 0.07
CA LEU A 11 -9.45 -4.40 1.42
C LEU A 11 -9.58 -5.74 2.14
N ASP A 12 -8.59 -6.11 2.94
CA ASP A 12 -8.86 -7.00 4.06
C ASP A 12 -9.73 -6.20 5.03
N THR A 13 -11.05 -6.26 4.83
CA THR A 13 -12.07 -5.61 5.65
C THR A 13 -12.19 -6.23 7.04
N HIS A 14 -11.44 -7.30 7.32
CA HIS A 14 -11.46 -8.01 8.58
C HIS A 14 -10.06 -7.99 9.22
N PRO A 15 -9.60 -6.83 9.73
CA PRO A 15 -8.43 -6.82 10.60
C PRO A 15 -8.65 -7.81 11.74
N ASN A 16 -7.70 -8.74 11.93
CA ASN A 16 -7.60 -9.46 13.20
C ASN A 16 -7.46 -8.43 14.33
N GLY A 17 -7.85 -8.76 15.57
CA GLY A 17 -8.04 -7.83 16.70
C GLY A 17 -6.85 -6.96 17.15
N ILE A 18 -5.79 -6.88 16.34
CA ILE A 18 -4.53 -6.18 16.57
C ILE A 18 -4.46 -4.85 15.78
N ALA A 19 -5.16 -4.70 14.65
CA ALA A 19 -5.29 -3.41 13.96
C ALA A 19 -6.55 -2.65 14.41
N PRO A 20 -6.58 -1.30 14.32
CA PRO A 20 -7.74 -0.51 14.75
C PRO A 20 -9.04 -0.99 14.11
N LYS A 21 -10.11 -1.07 14.90
CA LYS A 21 -11.47 -1.40 14.45
C LYS A 21 -12.40 -0.20 14.71
N PRO A 22 -12.99 0.41 13.67
CA PRO A 22 -12.77 0.14 12.24
C PRO A 22 -11.38 0.60 11.77
N LEU A 23 -10.89 0.03 10.66
CA LEU A 23 -9.68 0.54 10.03
C LEU A 23 -9.90 1.99 9.58
N PRO A 24 -8.94 2.90 9.83
CA PRO A 24 -9.00 4.24 9.28
C PRO A 24 -9.17 4.18 7.76
N PHE A 25 -10.00 5.07 7.20
CA PHE A 25 -10.18 5.17 5.76
C PHE A 25 -8.82 5.41 5.06
N GLY A 26 -8.57 4.71 3.96
CA GLY A 26 -7.32 4.78 3.22
C GLY A 26 -6.16 3.98 3.85
N SER A 27 -6.45 3.09 4.81
CA SER A 27 -5.47 2.10 5.27
C SER A 27 -5.19 1.08 4.16
N VAL A 28 -3.95 0.62 4.10
CA VAL A 28 -3.47 -0.37 3.14
C VAL A 28 -2.80 -1.53 3.86
N THR A 29 -2.85 -2.71 3.26
CA THR A 29 -2.36 -3.96 3.86
C THR A 29 -1.33 -4.61 2.94
N TRP A 30 -0.27 -5.16 3.53
CA TRP A 30 0.62 -6.10 2.87
C TRP A 30 0.54 -7.44 3.56
N GLN A 31 0.58 -8.50 2.77
CA GLN A 31 0.74 -9.87 3.25
C GLN A 31 2.01 -10.46 2.64
N SER A 32 2.83 -11.06 3.49
CA SER A 32 4.01 -11.79 3.09
C SER A 32 3.61 -13.09 2.40
N SER A 33 4.11 -13.30 1.19
CA SER A 33 3.94 -14.56 0.47
C SER A 33 4.77 -15.71 1.05
N PHE A 34 5.70 -15.42 1.97
CA PHE A 34 6.64 -16.41 2.52
C PHE A 34 6.10 -17.05 3.79
N ASP A 35 5.44 -16.27 4.64
CA ASP A 35 5.02 -16.69 5.97
C ASP A 35 3.62 -16.20 6.36
N SER A 36 2.88 -15.65 5.40
CA SER A 36 1.51 -15.13 5.57
C SER A 36 1.35 -14.00 6.60
N SER A 37 2.46 -13.48 7.16
CA SER A 37 2.43 -12.34 8.08
C SER A 37 1.87 -11.09 7.38
N LYS A 38 1.16 -10.24 8.13
CA LYS A 38 0.51 -9.04 7.61
C LYS A 38 0.97 -7.78 8.35
N VAL A 39 0.94 -6.66 7.64
CA VAL A 39 1.07 -5.32 8.21
C VAL A 39 0.03 -4.40 7.58
N TRP A 40 -0.63 -3.61 8.41
CA TRP A 40 -1.49 -2.50 8.00
C TRP A 40 -0.74 -1.20 8.19
N ALA A 41 -0.86 -0.27 7.25
CA ALA A 41 -0.25 1.04 7.36
C ALA A 41 -1.17 2.14 6.85
N GLN A 42 -0.91 3.36 7.32
CA GLN A 42 -1.60 4.57 6.88
C GLN A 42 -0.60 5.55 6.26
N LYS A 43 -1.06 6.32 5.27
CA LYS A 43 -0.26 7.36 4.63
C LYS A 43 0.19 8.37 5.68
N LYS A 44 1.51 8.53 5.82
CA LYS A 44 2.15 9.60 6.59
C LYS A 44 2.55 10.78 5.71
N ASN A 45 3.10 10.50 4.53
CA ASN A 45 3.43 11.51 3.53
C ASN A 45 3.25 10.96 2.11
N ALA A 46 3.10 11.85 1.14
CA ALA A 46 3.06 11.52 -0.28
C ALA A 46 3.85 12.53 -1.09
N VAL A 47 4.49 12.01 -2.14
CA VAL A 47 5.23 12.80 -3.12
C VAL A 47 4.62 12.54 -4.50
N PRO A 48 4.22 13.60 -5.25
CA PRO A 48 3.71 13.43 -6.60
C PRO A 48 4.71 12.68 -7.50
N ALA A 49 4.20 11.89 -8.43
CA ALA A 49 5.08 11.28 -9.41
C ALA A 49 5.62 12.35 -10.38
N GLY A 50 6.86 12.20 -10.83
CA GLY A 50 7.59 13.17 -11.65
C GLY A 50 8.21 14.34 -10.89
N SER A 51 8.04 14.46 -9.56
CA SER A 51 8.50 15.65 -8.83
C SER A 51 9.93 15.57 -8.28
N GLU A 52 10.50 14.38 -8.12
CA GLU A 52 11.85 14.17 -7.57
C GLU A 52 12.40 12.78 -7.91
N ASP A 53 13.69 12.56 -7.65
CA ASP A 53 14.42 11.32 -7.99
C ASP A 53 13.84 10.05 -7.35
N SER A 54 13.19 10.18 -6.19
CA SER A 54 12.54 9.06 -5.50
C SER A 54 11.27 8.59 -6.25
N CYS A 55 10.72 9.45 -7.11
CA CYS A 55 9.45 9.31 -7.83
C CYS A 55 9.55 9.85 -9.27
N PRO A 56 10.45 9.33 -10.12
CA PRO A 56 10.82 10.06 -11.34
C PRO A 56 9.81 9.96 -12.49
N ASN A 57 8.81 9.08 -12.40
CA ASN A 57 7.94 8.77 -13.54
C ASN A 57 6.65 9.59 -13.50
N ASP A 58 6.59 10.67 -14.27
CA ASP A 58 5.39 11.51 -14.40
C ASP A 58 4.16 10.69 -14.85
N GLY A 59 2.98 11.13 -14.41
CA GLY A 59 1.71 10.45 -14.65
C GLY A 59 1.50 9.17 -13.83
N ALA A 60 2.49 8.64 -13.11
CA ALA A 60 2.32 7.48 -12.26
C ALA A 60 1.61 7.81 -10.92
N ILE A 61 1.24 6.78 -10.16
CA ILE A 61 0.79 6.98 -8.78
C ILE A 61 1.89 7.60 -7.91
N ALA A 62 1.50 8.36 -6.90
CA ALA A 62 2.44 8.98 -5.95
C ALA A 62 3.31 7.97 -5.21
N CYS A 63 4.55 8.35 -4.88
CA CYS A 63 5.30 7.65 -3.84
C CYS A 63 4.73 7.97 -2.47
N LEU A 64 4.91 7.05 -1.53
CA LEU A 64 4.34 7.17 -0.19
C LEU A 64 5.38 6.86 0.88
N LEU A 65 5.33 7.62 1.95
CA LEU A 65 5.79 7.18 3.26
C LEU A 65 4.55 6.78 4.06
N LEU A 66 4.55 5.54 4.55
CA LEU A 66 3.47 4.98 5.34
C LEU A 66 3.97 4.59 6.73
N GLN A 67 3.13 4.76 7.73
CA GLN A 67 3.40 4.34 9.10
C GLN A 67 2.54 3.13 9.43
N SER A 68 3.16 2.11 10.00
CA SER A 68 2.47 0.91 10.48
C SER A 68 1.46 1.29 11.56
N ILE A 69 0.26 0.75 11.47
CA ILE A 69 -0.84 0.92 12.43
C ILE A 69 -1.27 -0.41 13.06
N GLY A 70 -0.62 -1.52 12.68
CA GLY A 70 -0.90 -2.85 13.20
C GLY A 70 -0.25 -3.92 12.35
N SER A 71 -0.09 -5.12 12.92
CA SER A 71 0.47 -6.28 12.23
C SER A 71 -0.11 -7.58 12.78
N ASP A 72 0.00 -8.66 12.01
CA ASP A 72 -0.48 -9.99 12.38
C ASP A 72 0.52 -11.05 11.92
N ASN A 73 0.76 -12.08 12.74
CA ASN A 73 1.69 -13.15 12.43
C ASN A 73 1.19 -14.05 11.27
N GLY A 74 -0.06 -13.94 10.87
CA GLY A 74 -0.71 -14.84 9.93
C GLY A 74 -1.06 -16.18 10.57
N PRO A 75 -1.84 -17.02 9.87
CA PRO A 75 -2.33 -18.30 10.39
C PRO A 75 -1.21 -19.32 10.66
N THR A 76 -0.05 -19.12 10.05
CA THR A 76 1.12 -20.01 10.17
C THR A 76 2.15 -19.53 11.19
N GLY A 77 1.88 -18.43 11.92
CA GLY A 77 2.81 -17.90 12.93
C GLY A 77 4.06 -17.22 12.37
N GLY A 78 3.98 -16.65 11.16
CA GLY A 78 5.05 -15.85 10.56
C GLY A 78 5.38 -14.56 11.33
N SER A 79 6.51 -13.95 11.01
CA SER A 79 6.98 -12.70 11.66
C SER A 79 7.68 -11.72 10.71
N PHE A 80 7.77 -12.05 9.43
CA PHE A 80 8.57 -11.29 8.47
C PHE A 80 8.15 -9.82 8.36
N LEU A 81 6.83 -9.54 8.36
CA LEU A 81 6.31 -8.17 8.29
C LEU A 81 5.97 -7.56 9.66
N THR A 82 5.99 -8.33 10.75
CA THR A 82 5.38 -7.91 12.02
C THR A 82 6.18 -6.87 12.77
N GLN A 83 7.48 -6.77 12.51
CA GLN A 83 8.36 -5.73 13.07
C GLN A 83 8.37 -4.43 12.25
N THR A 84 7.54 -4.32 11.21
CA THR A 84 7.49 -3.14 10.34
C THR A 84 6.92 -1.95 11.09
N THR A 85 7.67 -0.84 11.06
CA THR A 85 7.32 0.46 11.65
C THR A 85 6.97 1.50 10.58
N PHE A 86 7.72 1.50 9.47
CA PHE A 86 7.46 2.36 8.32
C PHE A 86 7.57 1.56 7.02
N ILE A 87 6.85 2.00 6.00
CA ILE A 87 6.91 1.44 4.66
C ILE A 87 7.13 2.60 3.69
N GLN A 88 8.11 2.48 2.80
CA GLN A 88 8.29 3.41 1.69
C GLN A 88 7.87 2.74 0.38
N ARG A 89 7.05 3.45 -0.40
CA ARG A 89 6.73 3.13 -1.79
C ARG A 89 7.44 4.11 -2.70
N LEU A 90 8.33 3.62 -3.55
CA LEU A 90 9.19 4.43 -4.43
C LEU A 90 9.12 3.92 -5.88
N ASN A 91 9.73 4.67 -6.80
CA ASN A 91 9.91 4.25 -8.20
C ASN A 91 8.62 3.77 -8.88
N THR A 92 7.51 4.44 -8.58
CA THR A 92 6.18 4.08 -9.09
C THR A 92 6.10 4.26 -10.60
N LYS A 93 5.43 3.32 -11.29
CA LYS A 93 5.17 3.39 -12.74
C LYS A 93 3.73 2.93 -13.00
N GLY A 94 2.97 3.70 -13.78
CA GLY A 94 1.56 3.42 -14.07
C GLY A 94 0.63 3.70 -12.88
N GLY A 95 -0.56 3.11 -12.92
CA GLY A 95 -1.62 3.33 -11.93
C GLY A 95 -2.33 4.68 -12.03
N THR A 96 -2.11 5.42 -13.10
CA THR A 96 -2.82 6.66 -13.44
C THR A 96 -4.33 6.40 -13.43
N ALA A 97 -5.10 7.36 -12.92
CA ALA A 97 -6.56 7.26 -13.02
C ALA A 97 -6.96 7.13 -14.51
N PRO A 98 -7.89 6.23 -14.86
CA PRO A 98 -8.37 6.11 -16.23
C PRO A 98 -8.96 7.42 -16.73
N ALA A 99 -8.70 7.75 -18.00
CA ALA A 99 -9.22 8.97 -18.62
C ALA A 99 -10.75 9.01 -18.66
N ASP A 100 -11.42 7.85 -18.67
CA ASP A 100 -12.88 7.70 -18.73
C ASP A 100 -13.57 7.78 -17.33
N GLY A 101 -12.90 8.34 -16.31
CA GLY A 101 -13.35 8.28 -14.91
C GLY A 101 -14.33 9.38 -14.45
N CYS A 102 -15.27 8.99 -13.58
CA CYS A 102 -16.18 9.83 -12.76
C CYS A 102 -16.66 11.17 -13.37
N PHE A 103 -17.20 11.15 -14.58
CA PHE A 103 -17.76 12.35 -15.22
C PHE A 103 -19.22 12.60 -14.85
N THR A 104 -19.92 11.57 -14.41
CA THR A 104 -21.34 11.65 -14.07
C THR A 104 -21.63 11.13 -12.66
N SER A 105 -22.76 11.55 -12.09
CA SER A 105 -23.23 11.02 -10.79
C SER A 105 -23.50 9.51 -10.82
N ALA A 106 -23.72 8.92 -12.00
CA ALA A 106 -23.88 7.48 -12.19
C ALA A 106 -22.56 6.69 -12.09
N ASP A 107 -21.42 7.38 -12.08
CA ASP A 107 -20.10 6.76 -11.96
C ASP A 107 -19.61 6.67 -10.51
N VAL A 108 -20.32 7.28 -9.57
CA VAL A 108 -19.99 7.22 -8.14
C VAL A 108 -20.00 5.75 -7.69
N GLY A 109 -18.87 5.29 -7.15
CA GLY A 109 -18.69 3.92 -6.69
C GLY A 109 -18.14 2.95 -7.75
N LYS A 110 -18.00 3.36 -9.01
CA LYS A 110 -17.28 2.56 -10.00
C LYS A 110 -15.81 2.47 -9.63
N GLN A 111 -15.23 1.29 -9.78
CA GLN A 111 -13.83 1.00 -9.53
C GLN A 111 -13.22 0.37 -10.78
N ALA A 112 -12.03 0.80 -11.14
CA ALA A 112 -11.26 0.24 -12.24
C ALA A 112 -9.90 -0.22 -11.70
N LEU A 113 -9.50 -1.44 -12.08
CA LEU A 113 -8.17 -1.95 -11.79
C LEU A 113 -7.20 -1.38 -12.82
N VAL A 114 -6.21 -0.61 -12.36
CA VAL A 114 -5.16 -0.05 -13.20
C VAL A 114 -3.81 -0.67 -12.81
N PRO A 115 -3.11 -1.33 -13.75
CA PRO A 115 -1.80 -1.89 -13.48
C PRO A 115 -0.79 -0.82 -13.04
N TYR A 116 0.03 -1.15 -12.06
CA TYR A 116 1.19 -0.35 -11.67
C TYR A 116 2.29 -1.23 -11.09
N SER A 117 3.52 -0.73 -11.12
CA SER A 117 4.66 -1.31 -10.40
C SER A 117 5.27 -0.30 -9.44
N ALA A 118 5.79 -0.76 -8.31
CA ALA A 118 6.52 0.08 -7.37
C ALA A 118 7.55 -0.75 -6.58
N ASP A 119 8.56 -0.07 -6.04
CA ASP A 119 9.49 -0.63 -5.08
C ASP A 119 8.99 -0.36 -3.65
N TYR A 120 9.00 -1.40 -2.83
CA TYR A 120 8.60 -1.31 -1.43
C TYR A 120 9.76 -1.64 -0.48
N TYR A 121 9.96 -0.76 0.50
CA TYR A 121 10.91 -0.94 1.59
C TYR A 121 10.18 -0.99 2.93
N PHE A 122 10.45 -2.01 3.72
CA PHE A 122 9.84 -2.23 5.04
C PHE A 122 10.91 -1.99 6.10
N PHE A 123 10.71 -0.96 6.93
CA PHE A 123 11.67 -0.55 7.96
C PHE A 123 11.23 -1.07 9.33
N ARG A 124 12.19 -1.56 10.10
CA ARG A 124 12.03 -1.87 11.52
C ARG A 124 12.91 -0.95 12.34
N LYS A 125 12.50 -0.70 13.59
CA LYS A 125 13.36 -0.01 14.55
C LYS A 125 14.56 -0.93 14.85
N GLN A 126 15.76 -0.36 14.83
CA GLN A 126 16.95 -1.05 15.33
C GLN A 126 17.04 -0.79 16.83
N GLU A 127 17.27 -1.85 17.60
CA GLU A 127 17.51 -1.77 19.04
C GLU A 127 18.99 -1.55 19.36
#